data_AF-A0A3B8LDN2-F1
#
_entry.id   AF-A0A3B8LDN2-F1
#
_cell.length_a   1.000
_cell.length_b   1.000
_cell.length_c   1.000
_cell.angle_alpha   90.00
_cell.angle_beta   90.00
_cell.angle_gamma   90.00
#
_symmetry.space_group_name_H-M   'P 1'
#
loop_
_entity.id
_entity.type
_entity.pdbx_description
1 polymer ?
#
loop_
_entity_poly.entity_id
_entity_poly.type
_entity_poly.pdbx_seq_one_letter_code
_entity_poly.pdbx_strand_id
1 'polypeptide(L)'
;MNNWRRLLVILFVAQIVLWQQSFVPPTLASKSSASSSMPSQQSKKVTSIHTCLPALDLSSCKPSESMKKTSKLILQAIAHKEAKADATCWTTVRMMEHFYAGRELSEHAALLKIEVGKLILFSLWARASNTSRKCTLSEADITNILPKQLKPEAQVHLSPTHKIHNPLLRTKLRHYHRITENWRLLLSLALEQMAGHGLFASGKQLKPLSRRAAQLLAQTSTHTTIDLLNKARKISIKRSHRHITVKDIQAAYVHFKKQWKLANHKGCLGGLHLAKTSSKKQSPSSQPKKQRRQTQVSTRQHLHKLTLQNIEAKIRSLKSRNRLVWKEKRQSVRVLINRIIPDVTLTKDGFESLVTLLEKTAGLVGAGYLPMRNDTYMLFQTYLQWSQKNPAFVAQKHRPKHLLNIEWVFRVIEQLIPRKTLANGDVHFYLLKQRDQKNTHVVKLLGYQLDAVRDTTLPWWILKRVWKKHPSMRALGPFAAELLVERISELALLFL
;
A
#
# COMPACT_ATOMS: atom_id res chain seq x y z
N MET A 1 -28.60 25.75 -11.15
CA MET A 1 -27.16 25.41 -11.00
C MET A 1 -26.32 26.68 -11.07
N ASN A 2 -25.60 27.02 -10.00
CA ASN A 2 -24.86 28.29 -9.85
C ASN A 2 -23.79 28.49 -10.95
N ASN A 3 -23.76 29.70 -11.53
CA ASN A 3 -22.84 30.14 -12.59
C ASN A 3 -21.35 29.85 -12.30
N TRP A 4 -20.97 29.77 -11.02
CA TRP A 4 -19.62 29.41 -10.58
C TRP A 4 -19.19 27.99 -10.94
N ARG A 5 -20.09 26.99 -10.89
CA ARG A 5 -19.76 25.61 -11.29
C ARG A 5 -19.51 25.53 -12.80
N ARG A 6 -20.28 26.27 -13.60
CA ARG A 6 -20.06 26.37 -15.06
C ARG A 6 -18.74 27.05 -15.40
N LEU A 7 -18.38 28.13 -14.70
CA LEU A 7 -17.10 28.83 -14.92
C LEU A 7 -15.89 27.94 -14.63
N LEU A 8 -15.92 27.18 -13.54
CA LEU A 8 -14.88 26.20 -13.19
C LEU A 8 -14.72 25.10 -14.25
N VAL A 9 -15.83 24.61 -14.80
CA VAL A 9 -15.82 23.59 -15.88
C VAL A 9 -15.30 24.18 -17.19
N ILE A 10 -15.72 25.41 -17.56
CA ILE A 10 -15.27 26.07 -18.80
C ILE A 10 -13.75 26.33 -18.76
N LEU A 11 -13.24 26.87 -17.65
CA LEU A 11 -11.79 27.11 -17.48
C LEU A 11 -11.00 25.80 -17.50
N PHE A 12 -11.57 24.73 -16.96
CA PHE A 12 -10.96 23.40 -16.98
C PHE A 12 -10.92 22.77 -18.40
N VAL A 13 -11.99 22.89 -19.18
CA VAL A 13 -12.10 22.33 -20.54
C VAL A 13 -11.19 23.06 -21.54
N ALA A 14 -11.14 24.39 -21.50
CA ALA A 14 -10.25 25.18 -22.35
C ALA A 14 -8.77 24.78 -22.19
N GLN A 15 -8.40 24.34 -20.98
CA GLN A 15 -7.04 23.93 -20.63
C GLN A 15 -6.68 22.51 -21.10
N ILE A 16 -7.67 21.66 -21.36
CA ILE A 16 -7.48 20.30 -21.89
C ILE A 16 -7.26 20.35 -23.41
N VAL A 17 -7.97 21.23 -24.13
CA VAL A 17 -7.83 21.41 -25.59
C VAL A 17 -6.41 21.85 -25.95
N LEU A 18 -5.84 22.78 -25.18
CA LEU A 18 -4.45 23.24 -25.36
C LEU A 18 -3.39 22.15 -25.09
N TRP A 19 -3.75 21.06 -24.40
CA TRP A 19 -2.82 19.97 -24.06
C TRP A 19 -2.69 18.90 -25.16
N GLN A 20 -3.69 18.74 -26.04
CA GLN A 20 -3.68 17.70 -27.07
C GLN A 20 -2.74 17.98 -28.25
N GLN A 21 -2.36 19.24 -28.47
CA GLN A 21 -1.53 19.65 -29.60
C GLN A 21 -0.01 19.41 -29.38
N SER A 22 0.43 18.94 -28.21
CA SER A 22 1.87 18.98 -27.83
C SER A 22 2.54 17.62 -27.59
N PHE A 23 1.92 16.48 -27.92
CA PHE A 23 2.51 15.15 -27.66
C PHE A 23 2.90 14.42 -28.96
N VAL A 24 4.15 14.60 -29.40
CA VAL A 24 4.88 13.64 -30.26
C VAL A 24 5.98 12.99 -29.40
N PRO A 25 5.98 11.67 -29.19
CA PRO A 25 7.02 11.02 -28.39
C PRO A 25 8.35 10.96 -29.17
N PRO A 26 9.51 11.21 -28.52
CA PRO A 26 10.81 11.09 -29.18
C PRO A 26 11.14 9.62 -29.44
N THR A 27 11.47 9.31 -30.70
CA THR A 27 12.01 8.02 -31.14
C THR A 27 13.43 7.83 -30.59
N LEU A 28 13.63 6.76 -29.82
CA LEU A 28 14.94 6.37 -29.28
C LEU A 28 15.71 5.55 -30.31
N ALA A 29 16.77 6.12 -30.88
CA ALA A 29 17.74 5.41 -31.71
C ALA A 29 18.59 4.44 -30.88
N SER A 30 18.62 3.17 -31.28
CA SER A 30 19.47 2.13 -30.68
C SER A 30 20.81 2.04 -31.41
N LYS A 31 21.92 2.22 -30.69
CA LYS A 31 23.26 1.78 -31.15
C LYS A 31 23.61 0.47 -30.46
N SER A 32 23.91 -0.56 -31.26
CA SER A 32 24.48 -1.83 -30.83
C SER A 32 25.99 -1.81 -31.05
N SER A 33 26.76 -2.23 -30.04
CA SER A 33 28.10 -2.77 -30.26
C SER A 33 28.35 -3.88 -29.24
N ALA A 34 28.79 -5.02 -29.76
CA ALA A 34 29.14 -6.22 -29.03
C ALA A 34 30.66 -6.32 -28.94
N SER A 35 31.18 -6.76 -27.80
CA SER A 35 32.56 -7.26 -27.69
C SER A 35 32.59 -8.44 -26.70
N SER A 36 33.10 -9.55 -27.19
CA SER A 36 33.34 -10.83 -26.49
C SER A 36 34.73 -10.85 -25.85
N SER A 37 34.87 -11.51 -24.70
CA SER A 37 36.16 -12.09 -24.27
C SER A 37 35.96 -13.27 -23.30
N MET A 38 36.89 -14.21 -23.43
CA MET A 38 36.94 -15.57 -22.88
C MET A 38 37.43 -15.68 -21.41
N PRO A 39 37.27 -16.86 -20.76
CA PRO A 39 37.66 -17.06 -19.36
C PRO A 39 39.07 -17.64 -19.19
N SER A 40 39.78 -17.20 -18.15
CA SER A 40 41.06 -17.78 -17.68
C SER A 40 40.83 -18.70 -16.49
N GLN A 41 41.45 -19.89 -16.54
CA GLN A 41 41.58 -20.89 -15.48
C GLN A 41 42.62 -20.46 -14.42
N GLN A 42 42.48 -21.01 -13.20
CA GLN A 42 43.49 -21.35 -12.17
C GLN A 42 42.80 -21.28 -10.78
N SER A 43 43.12 -22.03 -9.73
CA SER A 43 43.99 -23.19 -9.49
C SER A 43 43.46 -23.84 -8.18
N LYS A 44 43.72 -25.13 -7.98
CA LYS A 44 43.34 -25.88 -6.77
C LYS A 44 44.30 -25.55 -5.63
N LYS A 45 43.77 -25.29 -4.43
CA LYS A 45 44.53 -25.27 -3.19
C LYS A 45 43.89 -26.24 -2.19
N VAL A 46 44.70 -27.16 -1.70
CA VAL A 46 44.40 -28.19 -0.70
C VAL A 46 44.50 -27.56 0.69
N THR A 47 43.51 -27.80 1.57
CA THR A 47 43.64 -27.54 3.01
C THR A 47 42.87 -28.55 3.87
N SER A 48 43.63 -29.06 4.83
CA SER A 48 43.37 -29.84 6.06
C SER A 48 41.94 -30.12 6.51
N ILE A 49 41.75 -31.37 6.92
CA ILE A 49 40.58 -31.93 7.60
C ILE A 49 40.59 -31.48 9.07
N HIS A 50 39.72 -30.52 9.40
CA HIS A 50 39.17 -30.36 10.75
C HIS A 50 37.72 -30.84 10.72
N THR A 51 37.39 -31.81 11.57
CA THR A 51 36.04 -32.33 11.79
C THR A 51 35.17 -31.30 12.52
N CYS A 52 34.74 -30.28 11.78
CA CYS A 52 33.57 -29.50 12.11
C CYS A 52 32.32 -30.25 11.61
N LEU A 53 31.26 -30.27 12.42
CA LEU A 53 29.90 -30.65 12.00
C LEU A 53 29.62 -30.09 10.59
N PRO A 54 29.11 -30.89 9.64
CA PRO A 54 28.96 -30.47 8.26
C PRO A 54 28.17 -29.16 8.22
N ALA A 55 28.83 -28.10 7.74
CA ALA A 55 28.16 -26.84 7.46
C ALA A 55 27.01 -27.17 6.50
N LEU A 56 25.78 -27.09 7.01
CA LEU A 56 24.58 -27.30 6.21
C LEU A 56 24.69 -26.38 5.00
N ASP A 57 24.80 -26.96 3.81
CA ASP A 57 24.98 -26.24 2.57
C ASP A 57 23.68 -25.49 2.22
N LEU A 58 23.54 -24.30 2.81
CA LEU A 58 22.43 -23.38 2.58
C LEU A 58 22.56 -22.63 1.25
N SER A 59 23.58 -22.92 0.43
CA SER A 59 23.81 -22.25 -0.87
C SER A 59 22.67 -22.48 -1.87
N SER A 60 21.87 -23.53 -1.68
CA SER A 60 20.73 -23.87 -2.54
C SER A 60 19.48 -22.98 -2.33
N CYS A 61 19.37 -22.25 -1.22
CA CYS A 61 18.21 -21.41 -0.96
C CYS A 61 18.30 -20.09 -1.75
N LYS A 62 17.89 -20.04 -3.04
CA LYS A 62 17.82 -18.79 -3.83
C LYS A 62 16.75 -17.83 -3.25
N PRO A 63 17.12 -16.77 -2.50
CA PRO A 63 16.16 -16.04 -1.66
C PRO A 63 15.17 -15.20 -2.48
N SER A 64 15.64 -14.58 -3.56
CA SER A 64 14.84 -13.64 -4.36
C SER A 64 13.70 -14.33 -5.13
N GLU A 65 13.95 -15.49 -5.72
CA GLU A 65 12.94 -16.27 -6.44
C GLU A 65 11.87 -16.82 -5.49
N SER A 66 12.30 -17.21 -4.30
CA SER A 66 11.39 -17.74 -3.29
C SER A 66 10.41 -16.69 -2.72
N MET A 67 10.83 -15.44 -2.59
CA MET A 67 9.95 -14.35 -2.14
C MET A 67 8.89 -13.98 -3.19
N LYS A 68 9.20 -14.13 -4.48
CA LYS A 68 8.22 -14.00 -5.58
C LYS A 68 7.08 -15.02 -5.43
N LYS A 69 7.42 -16.27 -5.09
CA LYS A 69 6.43 -17.34 -4.84
C LYS A 69 5.54 -17.02 -3.64
N THR A 70 6.15 -16.57 -2.54
CA THR A 70 5.42 -16.14 -1.33
C THR A 70 4.45 -14.99 -1.63
N SER A 71 4.90 -13.98 -2.38
CA SER A 71 4.06 -12.83 -2.77
C SER A 71 2.86 -13.23 -3.61
N LYS A 72 3.05 -14.10 -4.61
CA LYS A 72 1.94 -14.64 -5.43
C LYS A 72 0.94 -15.43 -4.61
N LEU A 73 1.43 -16.25 -3.66
CA LEU A 73 0.58 -17.03 -2.77
C LEU A 73 -0.30 -16.11 -1.91
N ILE A 74 0.30 -15.08 -1.29
CA ILE A 74 -0.43 -14.10 -0.49
C ILE A 74 -1.47 -13.38 -1.35
N LEU A 75 -1.11 -12.99 -2.57
CA LEU A 75 -2.03 -12.30 -3.49
C LEU A 75 -3.23 -13.18 -3.88
N GLN A 76 -3.00 -14.48 -4.13
CA GLN A 76 -4.07 -15.43 -4.37
C GLN A 76 -4.99 -15.58 -3.14
N ALA A 77 -4.43 -15.56 -1.92
CA ALA A 77 -5.22 -15.59 -0.69
C ALA A 77 -6.09 -14.34 -0.52
N ILE A 78 -5.56 -13.15 -0.85
CA ILE A 78 -6.33 -11.89 -0.91
C ILE A 78 -7.47 -12.05 -1.91
N ALA A 79 -7.16 -12.38 -3.16
CA ALA A 79 -8.15 -12.50 -4.23
C ALA A 79 -9.26 -13.51 -3.90
N HIS A 80 -8.91 -14.67 -3.36
CA HIS A 80 -9.87 -15.68 -2.93
C HIS A 80 -10.79 -15.17 -1.81
N LYS A 81 -10.22 -14.43 -0.85
CA LYS A 81 -10.96 -13.89 0.28
C LYS A 81 -11.91 -12.78 -0.14
N GLU A 82 -11.49 -11.85 -1.01
CA GLU A 82 -12.36 -10.79 -1.52
C GLU A 82 -13.42 -11.31 -2.52
N ALA A 83 -13.19 -12.47 -3.15
CA ALA A 83 -14.24 -13.13 -3.93
C ALA A 83 -15.33 -13.74 -3.03
N LYS A 84 -14.97 -14.20 -1.83
CA LYS A 84 -15.86 -14.91 -0.88
C LYS A 84 -16.46 -14.05 0.23
N ALA A 85 -15.81 -12.96 0.60
CA ALA A 85 -16.31 -11.95 1.55
C ALA A 85 -16.58 -10.63 0.83
N ASP A 86 -17.19 -9.67 1.51
CA ASP A 86 -17.34 -8.33 0.97
C ASP A 86 -15.95 -7.72 0.66
N ALA A 87 -15.85 -7.04 -0.48
CA ALA A 87 -14.60 -6.52 -1.00
C ALA A 87 -14.20 -5.24 -0.27
N THR A 88 -13.99 -5.32 1.04
CA THR A 88 -13.80 -4.18 1.94
C THR A 88 -12.83 -3.14 1.38
N CYS A 89 -13.27 -1.88 1.36
CA CYS A 89 -12.45 -0.73 0.98
C CYS A 89 -11.68 -0.18 2.19
N TRP A 90 -10.80 0.80 1.94
CA TRP A 90 -10.04 1.48 2.98
C TRP A 90 -10.93 1.98 4.13
N THR A 91 -11.99 2.73 3.81
CA THR A 91 -12.88 3.34 4.80
C THR A 91 -13.69 2.32 5.60
N THR A 92 -14.20 1.26 4.98
CA THR A 92 -14.88 0.17 5.72
C THR A 92 -13.96 -0.44 6.77
N VAL A 93 -12.71 -0.73 6.42
CA VAL A 93 -11.74 -1.28 7.38
C VAL A 93 -11.49 -0.29 8.53
N ARG A 94 -11.37 1.01 8.25
CA ARG A 94 -11.19 2.02 9.30
C ARG A 94 -12.39 2.09 10.24
N MET A 95 -13.62 2.10 9.72
CA MET A 95 -14.84 2.08 10.53
C MET A 95 -14.92 0.83 11.41
N MET A 96 -14.57 -0.34 10.88
CA MET A 96 -14.49 -1.57 11.66
C MET A 96 -13.45 -1.46 12.77
N GLU A 97 -12.29 -0.87 12.50
CA GLU A 97 -11.27 -0.65 13.52
C GLU A 97 -11.70 0.35 14.60
N HIS A 98 -12.43 1.42 14.26
CA HIS A 98 -13.04 2.32 15.25
C HIS A 98 -13.97 1.54 16.19
N PHE A 99 -14.81 0.68 15.62
CA PHE A 99 -15.71 -0.18 16.37
C PHE A 99 -14.93 -1.16 17.27
N TYR A 100 -13.89 -1.81 16.75
CA TYR A 100 -13.09 -2.76 17.54
C TYR A 100 -12.33 -2.11 18.67
N ALA A 101 -11.77 -0.92 18.42
CA ALA A 101 -11.10 -0.12 19.41
C ALA A 101 -12.08 0.49 20.43
N GLY A 102 -13.37 0.58 20.12
CA GLY A 102 -14.37 1.27 20.94
C GLY A 102 -14.07 2.76 21.11
N ARG A 103 -13.34 3.34 20.16
CA ARG A 103 -12.92 4.75 20.11
C ARG A 103 -12.40 5.06 18.69
N GLU A 104 -12.70 6.25 18.19
CA GLU A 104 -12.21 6.72 16.89
C GLU A 104 -10.68 6.72 16.82
N LEU A 105 -10.12 6.42 15.65
CA LEU A 105 -8.70 6.59 15.37
C LEU A 105 -8.51 7.86 14.53
N SER A 106 -7.55 8.70 14.91
CA SER A 106 -7.06 9.72 13.96
C SER A 106 -6.49 9.05 12.71
N GLU A 107 -6.60 9.69 11.55
CA GLU A 107 -6.10 9.13 10.28
C GLU A 107 -4.60 8.80 10.35
N HIS A 108 -3.80 9.65 10.97
CA HIS A 108 -2.38 9.40 11.21
C HIS A 108 -2.14 8.20 12.15
N ALA A 109 -2.98 7.98 13.16
CA ALA A 109 -2.90 6.80 14.02
C ALA A 109 -3.25 5.51 13.25
N ALA A 110 -4.24 5.56 12.35
CA ALA A 110 -4.59 4.45 11.47
C ALA A 110 -3.43 4.05 10.54
N LEU A 111 -2.72 5.03 9.96
CA LEU A 111 -1.52 4.79 9.16
C LEU A 111 -0.40 4.20 9.99
N LEU A 112 -0.10 4.79 11.15
CA LEU A 112 0.94 4.27 12.04
C LEU A 112 0.63 2.85 12.51
N LYS A 113 -0.65 2.51 12.75
CA LYS A 113 -1.07 1.15 13.09
C LYS A 113 -0.65 0.14 12.02
N ILE A 114 -0.74 0.49 10.74
CA ILE A 114 -0.29 -0.39 9.64
C ILE A 114 1.21 -0.61 9.72
N GLU A 115 1.99 0.45 9.90
CA GLU A 115 3.46 0.37 10.02
C GLU A 115 3.89 -0.42 11.27
N VAL A 116 3.23 -0.21 12.40
CA VAL A 116 3.42 -1.00 13.63
C VAL A 116 3.06 -2.47 13.42
N GLY A 117 1.96 -2.76 12.74
CA GLY A 117 1.57 -4.13 12.38
C GLY A 117 2.64 -4.80 11.53
N LYS A 118 3.17 -4.12 10.52
CA LYS A 118 4.30 -4.61 9.70
C LYS A 118 5.53 -4.88 10.56
N LEU A 119 5.87 -4.00 11.49
CA LEU A 119 7.02 -4.17 12.40
C LEU A 119 6.91 -5.40 13.30
N ILE A 120 5.73 -5.63 13.87
CA ILE A 120 5.45 -6.80 14.71
C ILE A 120 5.63 -8.07 13.87
N LEU A 121 4.96 -8.14 12.71
CA LEU A 121 5.03 -9.32 11.83
C LEU A 121 6.43 -9.56 11.27
N PHE A 122 7.15 -8.49 10.90
CA PHE A 122 8.55 -8.59 10.48
C PHE A 122 9.42 -9.18 11.59
N SER A 123 9.24 -8.73 12.84
CA SER A 123 10.01 -9.25 13.98
C SER A 123 9.78 -10.75 14.18
N LEU A 124 8.53 -11.21 14.08
CA LEU A 124 8.16 -12.62 14.18
C LEU A 124 8.71 -13.44 13.00
N TRP A 125 8.52 -12.95 11.77
CA TRP A 125 8.98 -13.62 10.56
C TRP A 125 10.52 -13.69 10.47
N ALA A 126 11.22 -12.62 10.86
CA ALA A 126 12.68 -12.61 10.92
C ALA A 126 13.20 -13.59 11.98
N ARG A 127 12.55 -13.68 13.15
CA ARG A 127 12.89 -14.67 14.17
C ARG A 127 12.73 -16.09 13.63
N ALA A 128 11.59 -16.41 13.02
CA ALA A 128 11.38 -17.72 12.38
C ALA A 128 12.43 -18.00 11.28
N SER A 129 12.75 -16.99 10.46
CA SER A 129 13.75 -17.09 9.40
C SER A 129 15.13 -17.46 9.94
N ASN A 130 15.52 -16.86 11.07
CA ASN A 130 16.82 -17.08 11.69
C ASN A 130 16.89 -18.41 12.45
N THR A 131 15.80 -18.83 13.09
CA THR A 131 15.78 -20.07 13.90
C THR A 131 15.58 -21.32 13.05
N SER A 132 14.81 -21.23 11.95
CA SER A 132 14.54 -22.39 11.11
C SER A 132 15.77 -22.81 10.31
N ARG A 133 16.04 -24.11 10.23
CA ARG A 133 17.05 -24.69 9.32
C ARG A 133 16.55 -24.84 7.88
N LYS A 134 15.23 -24.77 7.65
CA LYS A 134 14.62 -24.96 6.33
C LYS A 134 14.83 -23.74 5.43
N CYS A 135 14.84 -23.92 4.11
CA CYS A 135 14.79 -22.79 3.17
C CYS A 135 13.41 -22.11 3.19
N THR A 136 12.33 -22.88 3.36
CA THR A 136 10.95 -22.36 3.42
C THR A 136 10.36 -22.63 4.78
N LEU A 137 9.77 -21.59 5.38
CA LEU A 137 9.16 -21.66 6.69
C LEU A 137 7.84 -22.42 6.64
N SER A 138 7.77 -23.45 7.46
CA SER A 138 6.57 -24.24 7.74
C SER A 138 5.73 -23.58 8.84
N GLU A 139 4.50 -24.07 9.03
CA GLU A 139 3.62 -23.60 10.10
C GLU A 139 4.27 -23.76 11.48
N ALA A 140 4.93 -24.90 11.72
CA ALA A 140 5.66 -25.18 12.97
C ALA A 140 6.76 -24.15 13.26
N ASP A 141 7.49 -23.69 12.23
CA ASP A 141 8.53 -22.66 12.41
C ASP A 141 7.92 -21.34 12.93
N ILE A 142 6.72 -20.98 12.48
CA ILE A 142 6.00 -19.80 12.98
C ILE A 142 5.48 -20.08 14.39
N THR A 143 4.80 -21.21 14.62
CA THR A 143 4.25 -21.58 15.93
C THR A 143 5.30 -21.57 17.04
N ASN A 144 6.51 -22.04 16.73
CA ASN A 144 7.61 -22.11 17.70
C ASN A 144 8.10 -20.73 18.16
N ILE A 145 7.99 -19.70 17.31
CA ILE A 145 8.46 -18.34 17.65
C ILE A 145 7.37 -17.45 18.24
N LEU A 146 6.10 -17.89 18.21
CA LEU A 146 4.99 -17.10 18.72
C LEU A 146 5.11 -16.93 20.25
N PRO A 147 4.92 -15.70 20.78
CA PRO A 147 4.75 -15.47 22.22
C PRO A 147 3.70 -16.41 22.80
N LYS A 148 3.91 -16.89 24.03
CA LYS A 148 2.98 -17.84 24.69
C LYS A 148 1.53 -17.34 24.68
N GLN A 149 1.33 -16.04 24.82
CA GLN A 149 0.01 -15.39 24.81
C GLN A 149 -0.70 -15.51 23.45
N LEU A 150 0.03 -15.58 22.34
CA LEU A 150 -0.55 -15.66 21.00
C LEU A 150 -0.77 -17.11 20.53
N LYS A 151 -0.19 -18.12 21.21
CA LYS A 151 -0.29 -19.52 20.77
C LYS A 151 -1.71 -20.10 20.85
N PRO A 152 -2.46 -19.99 21.97
CA PRO A 152 -3.80 -20.55 22.06
C PRO A 152 -4.75 -19.90 21.05
N GLU A 153 -4.66 -18.57 20.93
CA GLU A 153 -5.53 -17.80 20.04
C GLU A 153 -5.28 -18.09 18.56
N ALA A 154 -4.01 -18.24 18.17
CA ALA A 154 -3.67 -18.60 16.79
C ALA A 154 -4.15 -20.02 16.43
N GLN A 155 -4.21 -20.93 17.40
CA GLN A 155 -4.69 -22.30 17.22
C GLN A 155 -6.22 -22.43 17.19
N VAL A 156 -6.94 -21.56 17.89
CA VAL A 156 -8.42 -21.56 17.92
C VAL A 156 -9.03 -21.41 16.52
N HIS A 157 -8.34 -20.77 15.59
CA HIS A 157 -8.80 -20.62 14.21
C HIS A 157 -8.41 -21.79 13.28
N LEU A 158 -7.55 -22.69 13.74
CA LEU A 158 -7.17 -23.90 13.00
C LEU A 158 -8.09 -25.08 13.36
N SER A 159 -8.64 -25.09 14.58
CA SER A 159 -9.55 -26.14 15.06
C SER A 159 -10.94 -25.56 15.39
N PRO A 160 -11.99 -25.89 14.63
CA PRO A 160 -13.37 -25.42 14.86
C PRO A 160 -13.93 -25.77 16.25
N THR A 161 -13.29 -26.68 16.98
CA THR A 161 -13.72 -27.24 18.26
C THR A 161 -13.34 -26.39 19.47
N HIS A 162 -12.43 -25.41 19.35
CA HIS A 162 -12.07 -24.57 20.49
C HIS A 162 -13.17 -23.52 20.79
N LYS A 163 -13.81 -23.66 21.96
CA LYS A 163 -14.79 -22.69 22.47
C LYS A 163 -14.08 -21.42 22.94
N ILE A 164 -14.20 -20.33 22.17
CA ILE A 164 -13.86 -18.99 22.66
C ILE A 164 -14.93 -18.59 23.69
N HIS A 165 -14.56 -18.52 24.97
CA HIS A 165 -15.48 -18.20 26.07
C HIS A 165 -15.99 -16.75 26.03
N ASN A 166 -15.26 -15.82 25.41
CA ASN A 166 -15.70 -14.42 25.26
C ASN A 166 -16.47 -14.23 23.93
N PRO A 167 -17.81 -14.08 23.95
CA PRO A 167 -18.62 -13.98 22.73
C PRO A 167 -18.31 -12.71 21.92
N LEU A 168 -18.00 -11.59 22.58
CA LEU A 168 -17.62 -10.35 21.91
C LEU A 168 -16.31 -10.52 21.15
N LEU A 169 -15.29 -11.12 21.78
CA LEU A 169 -14.02 -11.39 21.11
C LEU A 169 -14.20 -12.36 19.94
N ARG A 170 -15.02 -13.41 20.10
CA ARG A 170 -15.36 -14.36 19.02
C ARG A 170 -15.99 -13.65 17.83
N THR A 171 -16.92 -12.74 18.08
CA THR A 171 -17.58 -11.93 17.03
C THR A 171 -16.57 -11.00 16.35
N LYS A 172 -15.75 -10.28 17.12
CA LYS A 172 -14.68 -9.41 16.57
C LYS A 172 -13.73 -10.18 15.67
N LEU A 173 -13.23 -11.33 16.14
CA LEU A 173 -12.34 -12.20 15.38
C LEU A 173 -13.04 -12.73 14.12
N ARG A 174 -14.28 -13.21 14.22
CA ARG A 174 -15.05 -13.69 13.07
C ARG A 174 -15.17 -12.62 11.97
N HIS A 175 -15.48 -11.38 12.33
CA HIS A 175 -15.62 -10.30 11.36
C HIS A 175 -14.25 -9.82 10.84
N TYR A 176 -13.23 -9.68 11.69
CA TYR A 176 -11.90 -9.27 11.26
C TYR A 176 -11.24 -10.33 10.37
N HIS A 177 -11.48 -11.62 10.62
CA HIS A 177 -11.01 -12.68 9.74
C HIS A 177 -11.73 -12.71 8.39
N ARG A 178 -12.75 -11.88 8.14
CA ARG A 178 -13.34 -11.70 6.81
C ARG A 178 -12.64 -10.61 5.98
N ILE A 179 -11.90 -9.69 6.62
CA ILE A 179 -11.20 -8.61 5.89
C ILE A 179 -9.79 -9.02 5.44
N THR A 180 -9.30 -8.43 4.35
CA THR A 180 -8.01 -8.77 3.73
C THR A 180 -6.81 -7.98 4.27
N GLU A 181 -7.03 -7.07 5.22
CA GLU A 181 -6.03 -6.21 5.85
C GLU A 181 -4.79 -6.98 6.35
N ASN A 182 -5.01 -8.10 7.03
CA ASN A 182 -3.95 -8.91 7.61
C ASN A 182 -3.04 -9.56 6.54
N TRP A 183 -3.62 -9.98 5.41
CA TRP A 183 -2.86 -10.47 4.26
C TRP A 183 -2.15 -9.34 3.52
N ARG A 184 -2.73 -8.13 3.45
CA ARG A 184 -2.08 -6.94 2.89
C ARG A 184 -0.83 -6.54 3.69
N LEU A 185 -0.81 -6.72 5.02
CA LEU A 185 0.39 -6.53 5.84
C LEU A 185 1.53 -7.45 5.40
N LEU A 186 1.24 -8.74 5.20
CA LEU A 186 2.24 -9.70 4.73
C LEU A 186 2.72 -9.39 3.31
N LEU A 187 1.79 -9.05 2.41
CA LEU A 187 2.15 -8.66 1.05
C LEU A 187 3.04 -7.42 1.04
N SER A 188 2.73 -6.40 1.86
CA SER A 188 3.57 -5.20 1.98
C SER A 188 4.99 -5.54 2.41
N LEU A 189 5.16 -6.42 3.42
CA LEU A 189 6.48 -6.87 3.86
C LEU A 189 7.24 -7.61 2.76
N ALA A 190 6.57 -8.52 2.05
CA ALA A 190 7.19 -9.28 0.95
C ALA A 190 7.64 -8.36 -0.20
N LEU A 191 6.82 -7.39 -0.59
CA LEU A 191 7.16 -6.39 -1.62
C LEU A 191 8.29 -5.47 -1.17
N GLU A 192 8.30 -5.02 0.08
CA GLU A 192 9.37 -4.18 0.64
C GLU A 192 10.72 -4.92 0.72
N GLN A 193 10.70 -6.21 1.10
CA GLN A 193 11.88 -7.08 1.08
C GLN A 193 12.45 -7.20 -0.32
N MET A 194 11.59 -7.42 -1.32
CA MET A 194 12.00 -7.52 -2.72
C MET A 194 12.54 -6.20 -3.26
N ALA A 195 11.92 -5.08 -2.88
CA ALA A 195 12.36 -3.75 -3.27
C ALA A 195 13.66 -3.32 -2.57
N GLY A 196 14.09 -4.01 -1.50
CA GLY A 196 15.20 -3.58 -0.65
C GLY A 196 14.93 -2.24 0.03
N HIS A 197 13.67 -1.97 0.40
CA HIS A 197 13.21 -0.68 0.93
C HIS A 197 12.63 -0.82 2.34
N GLY A 198 12.46 0.31 3.05
CA GLY A 198 11.83 0.34 4.37
C GLY A 198 12.59 -0.49 5.40
N LEU A 199 11.89 -1.42 6.07
CA LEU A 199 12.45 -2.29 7.11
C LEU A 199 13.60 -3.18 6.63
N PHE A 200 13.73 -3.36 5.31
CA PHE A 200 14.67 -4.27 4.68
C PHE A 200 15.89 -3.57 4.06
N ALA A 201 15.99 -2.25 4.21
CA ALA A 201 17.17 -1.49 3.77
C ALA A 201 18.47 -1.98 4.45
N SER A 202 18.37 -2.63 5.61
CA SER A 202 19.51 -3.18 6.34
C SER A 202 20.01 -4.55 5.81
N GLY A 203 19.44 -5.08 4.73
CA GLY A 203 19.87 -6.34 4.11
C GLY A 203 19.46 -7.62 4.85
N LYS A 204 18.64 -7.54 5.90
CA LYS A 204 18.05 -8.75 6.52
C LYS A 204 17.16 -9.43 5.49
N GLN A 205 17.37 -10.73 5.28
CA GLN A 205 16.59 -11.52 4.34
C GLN A 205 15.59 -12.39 5.10
N LEU A 206 14.32 -12.28 4.74
CA LEU A 206 13.29 -13.20 5.19
C LEU A 206 13.29 -14.47 4.35
N LYS A 207 13.15 -15.61 5.02
CA LYS A 207 12.88 -16.88 4.35
C LYS A 207 11.44 -16.90 3.82
N PRO A 208 11.18 -17.48 2.65
CA PRO A 208 9.84 -17.63 2.08
C PRO A 208 8.90 -18.40 3.03
N LEU A 209 7.60 -18.10 2.94
CA LEU A 209 6.57 -18.76 3.74
C LEU A 209 5.88 -19.84 2.92
N SER A 210 5.65 -21.02 3.53
CA SER A 210 4.67 -21.97 3.02
C SER A 210 3.24 -21.40 3.13
N ARG A 211 2.27 -22.02 2.45
CA ARG A 211 0.86 -21.59 2.51
C ARG A 211 0.32 -21.52 3.93
N ARG A 212 0.59 -22.56 4.71
CA ARG A 212 0.14 -22.69 6.10
C ARG A 212 0.84 -21.71 7.03
N ALA A 213 2.17 -21.51 6.87
CA ALA A 213 2.91 -20.50 7.61
C ALA A 213 2.37 -19.07 7.34
N ALA A 214 2.11 -18.73 6.07
CA ALA A 214 1.55 -17.43 5.71
C ALA A 214 0.14 -17.24 6.28
N GLN A 215 -0.69 -18.28 6.27
CA GLN A 215 -2.01 -18.25 6.88
C GLN A 215 -1.95 -18.02 8.39
N LEU A 216 -1.10 -18.77 9.11
CA LEU A 216 -0.92 -18.62 10.55
C LEU A 216 -0.41 -17.23 10.92
N LEU A 217 0.56 -16.71 10.17
CA LEU A 217 1.10 -15.36 10.41
C LEU A 217 0.06 -14.27 10.09
N ALA A 218 -0.78 -14.46 9.06
CA ALA A 218 -1.89 -13.56 8.76
C ALA A 218 -2.96 -13.61 9.87
N GLN A 219 -3.27 -14.78 10.42
CA GLN A 219 -4.19 -14.91 11.56
C GLN A 219 -3.62 -14.20 12.78
N THR A 220 -2.34 -14.46 13.11
CA THR A 220 -1.61 -13.77 14.18
C THR A 220 -1.68 -12.24 14.04
N SER A 221 -1.56 -11.73 12.82
CA SER A 221 -1.70 -10.29 12.52
C SER A 221 -3.06 -9.71 12.96
N THR A 222 -4.16 -10.45 12.78
CA THR A 222 -5.49 -10.04 13.26
C THR A 222 -5.51 -9.87 14.78
N HIS A 223 -5.05 -10.89 15.53
CA HIS A 223 -5.00 -10.84 17.00
C HIS A 223 -4.15 -9.69 17.49
N THR A 224 -2.92 -9.59 16.97
CA THR A 224 -1.99 -8.52 17.36
C THR A 224 -2.52 -7.13 17.03
N THR A 225 -3.30 -6.96 15.96
CA THR A 225 -3.95 -5.68 15.64
C THR A 225 -5.05 -5.34 16.65
N ILE A 226 -5.92 -6.29 17.00
CA ILE A 226 -6.98 -6.09 17.99
C ILE A 226 -6.38 -5.74 19.36
N ASP A 227 -5.35 -6.48 19.77
CA ASP A 227 -4.63 -6.22 21.02
C ASP A 227 -3.96 -4.86 21.03
N LEU A 228 -3.34 -4.46 19.90
CA LEU A 228 -2.74 -3.14 19.74
C LEU A 228 -3.78 -2.04 19.92
N LEU A 229 -4.94 -2.15 19.26
CA LEU A 229 -6.03 -1.18 19.36
C LEU A 229 -6.61 -1.13 20.78
N ASN A 230 -6.82 -2.28 21.42
CA ASN A 230 -7.30 -2.34 22.81
C ASN A 230 -6.32 -1.67 23.77
N LYS A 231 -5.01 -1.90 23.60
CA LYS A 231 -3.99 -1.26 24.43
C LYS A 231 -3.93 0.25 24.18
N ALA A 232 -3.96 0.67 22.91
CA ALA A 232 -3.96 2.08 22.54
C ALA A 232 -5.20 2.81 23.07
N ARG A 233 -6.38 2.18 23.02
CA ARG A 233 -7.61 2.69 23.65
C ARG A 233 -7.41 2.94 25.15
N LYS A 234 -6.93 1.94 25.90
CA LYS A 234 -6.66 2.08 27.36
C LYS A 234 -5.70 3.24 27.65
N ILE A 235 -4.66 3.42 26.83
CA ILE A 235 -3.71 4.52 26.97
C ILE A 235 -4.37 5.87 26.66
N SER A 236 -5.15 5.95 25.58
CA SER A 236 -5.87 7.18 25.21
C SER A 236 -6.87 7.62 26.28
N ILE A 237 -7.51 6.68 26.99
CA ILE A 237 -8.43 6.98 28.11
C ILE A 237 -7.64 7.59 29.27
N LYS A 238 -6.52 6.97 29.65
CA LYS A 238 -5.65 7.48 30.71
C LYS A 238 -5.08 8.86 30.42
N ARG A 239 -4.94 9.24 29.15
CA ARG A 239 -4.45 10.55 28.70
C ARG A 239 -5.57 11.53 28.37
N SER A 240 -6.84 11.17 28.61
CA SER A 240 -8.00 11.99 28.29
C SER A 240 -8.08 12.42 26.82
N HIS A 241 -7.48 11.66 25.89
CA HIS A 241 -7.63 11.93 24.47
C HIS A 241 -9.04 11.53 23.98
N ARG A 242 -9.69 12.39 23.19
CA ARG A 242 -11.01 12.12 22.61
C ARG A 242 -11.01 10.94 21.63
N HIS A 243 -9.92 10.79 20.88
CA HIS A 243 -9.70 9.72 19.91
C HIS A 243 -8.30 9.10 20.12
N ILE A 244 -8.04 7.94 19.53
CA ILE A 244 -6.73 7.30 19.55
C ILE A 244 -5.78 8.08 18.63
N THR A 245 -4.70 8.61 19.23
CA THR A 245 -3.69 9.41 18.55
C THR A 245 -2.45 8.58 18.20
N VAL A 246 -1.55 9.17 17.41
CA VAL A 246 -0.23 8.60 17.09
C VAL A 246 0.54 8.21 18.36
N LYS A 247 0.53 9.08 19.39
CA LYS A 247 1.24 8.86 20.66
C LYS A 247 0.71 7.64 21.42
N ASP A 248 -0.55 7.27 21.23
CA ASP A 248 -1.19 6.14 21.91
C ASP A 248 -0.82 4.82 21.24
N ILE A 249 -0.80 4.79 19.90
CA ILE A 249 -0.32 3.64 19.12
C ILE A 249 1.17 3.37 19.39
N GLN A 250 2.01 4.43 19.44
CA GLN A 250 3.43 4.30 19.78
C GLN A 250 3.63 3.69 21.16
N ALA A 251 2.93 4.21 22.17
CA ALA A 251 3.01 3.71 23.54
C ALA A 251 2.50 2.25 23.65
N ALA A 252 1.43 1.91 22.92
CA ALA A 252 0.95 0.54 22.83
C ALA A 252 2.01 -0.39 22.21
N TYR A 253 2.66 0.00 21.11
CA TYR A 253 3.74 -0.79 20.52
C TYR A 253 4.93 -1.00 21.47
N VAL A 254 5.37 0.04 22.19
CA VAL A 254 6.47 -0.09 23.17
C VAL A 254 6.14 -1.16 24.22
N HIS A 255 4.88 -1.22 24.66
CA HIS A 255 4.41 -2.28 25.56
C HIS A 255 4.54 -3.67 24.93
N PHE A 256 4.05 -3.88 23.70
CA PHE A 256 4.18 -5.18 22.99
C PHE A 256 5.64 -5.58 22.77
N LYS A 257 6.47 -4.62 22.39
CA LYS A 257 7.91 -4.84 22.18
C LYS A 257 8.56 -5.38 23.45
N LYS A 258 8.27 -4.80 24.61
CA LYS A 258 8.76 -5.28 25.92
C LYS A 258 8.16 -6.66 26.25
N GLN A 259 6.83 -6.78 26.18
CA GLN A 259 6.09 -7.98 26.57
C GLN A 259 6.48 -9.22 25.76
N TRP A 260 6.68 -9.07 24.45
CA TRP A 260 7.01 -10.18 23.54
C TRP A 260 8.49 -10.30 23.23
N LYS A 261 9.33 -9.50 23.92
CA LYS A 261 10.78 -9.42 23.70
C LYS A 261 11.10 -9.25 22.21
N LEU A 262 10.38 -8.36 21.51
CA LEU A 262 10.61 -8.13 20.08
C LEU A 262 11.99 -7.47 19.89
N ALA A 263 12.67 -7.82 18.80
CA ALA A 263 14.02 -7.33 18.54
C ALA A 263 14.06 -5.79 18.44
N ASN A 264 15.15 -5.19 18.93
CA ASN A 264 15.40 -3.76 18.79
C ASN A 264 15.74 -3.42 17.33
N HIS A 265 14.73 -3.07 16.54
CA HIS A 265 14.93 -2.46 15.23
C HIS A 265 15.23 -0.96 15.42
N LYS A 266 16.50 -0.61 15.66
CA LYS A 266 16.95 0.79 15.74
C LYS A 266 16.54 1.51 14.45
N GLY A 267 15.79 2.62 14.55
CA GLY A 267 15.45 3.50 13.42
C GLY A 267 14.06 3.37 12.80
N CYS A 268 13.22 2.40 13.19
CA CYS A 268 11.95 2.18 12.48
C CYS A 268 10.75 3.00 12.98
N LEU A 269 10.76 3.53 14.21
CA LEU A 269 9.64 4.31 14.77
C LEU A 269 9.95 5.78 15.01
N GLY A 270 11.23 6.14 15.15
CA GLY A 270 11.66 7.55 15.25
C GLY A 270 11.59 8.31 13.93
N GLY A 271 11.24 7.64 12.83
CA GLY A 271 11.40 8.12 11.46
C GLY A 271 10.12 8.50 10.73
N LEU A 272 9.06 8.94 11.42
CA LEU A 272 8.07 9.83 10.76
C LEU A 272 8.74 11.16 10.33
N HIS A 273 9.89 11.49 10.91
CA HIS A 273 10.89 12.33 10.26
C HIS A 273 11.70 11.48 9.28
N LEU A 274 11.43 11.68 7.99
CA LEU A 274 12.21 11.26 6.82
C LEU A 274 13.63 10.84 7.24
N ALA A 275 13.88 9.53 7.27
CA ALA A 275 15.20 9.01 7.54
C ALA A 275 16.18 9.75 6.60
N LYS A 276 17.01 10.62 7.16
CA LYS A 276 18.21 11.11 6.46
C LYS A 276 18.99 9.84 6.18
N THR A 277 18.91 9.35 4.94
CA THR A 277 19.69 8.22 4.47
C THR A 277 21.14 8.70 4.45
N SER A 278 21.78 8.73 5.62
CA SER A 278 23.22 8.72 5.72
C SER A 278 23.63 7.34 5.24
N SER A 279 23.69 7.17 3.92
CA SER A 279 24.33 6.04 3.28
C SER A 279 25.80 6.12 3.65
N LYS A 280 26.16 5.64 4.85
CA LYS A 280 27.52 5.21 5.12
C LYS A 280 27.85 4.29 3.94
N LYS A 281 28.82 4.72 3.13
CA LYS A 281 29.29 4.02 1.94
C LYS A 281 29.57 2.58 2.35
N GLN A 282 28.60 1.68 2.16
CA GLN A 282 28.88 0.25 2.22
C GLN A 282 29.89 0.01 1.12
N SER A 283 31.05 -0.55 1.50
CA SER A 283 32.14 -0.87 0.59
C SER A 283 31.54 -1.50 -0.67
N PRO A 284 31.89 -0.98 -1.86
CA PRO A 284 31.25 -1.40 -3.11
C PRO A 284 31.37 -2.91 -3.22
N SER A 285 30.24 -3.62 -3.11
CA SER A 285 30.24 -5.08 -3.28
C SER A 285 30.93 -5.42 -4.60
N SER A 286 31.79 -6.43 -4.59
CA SER A 286 32.54 -6.95 -5.75
C SER A 286 31.69 -7.38 -6.96
N GLN A 287 30.36 -7.35 -6.85
CA GLN A 287 29.48 -7.64 -7.98
C GLN A 287 29.62 -6.59 -9.10
N PRO A 288 29.80 -7.04 -10.37
CA PRO A 288 29.93 -6.14 -11.51
C PRO A 288 28.69 -5.26 -11.66
N LYS A 289 28.90 -3.96 -11.95
CA LYS A 289 27.84 -2.94 -12.08
C LYS A 289 26.70 -3.37 -13.01
N LYS A 290 27.00 -4.13 -14.08
CA LYS A 290 26.04 -4.65 -15.06
C LYS A 290 25.03 -5.61 -14.44
N GLN A 291 25.49 -6.56 -13.61
CA GLN A 291 24.63 -7.56 -12.96
C GLN A 291 23.68 -6.89 -11.96
N ARG A 292 24.17 -5.92 -11.17
CA ARG A 292 23.34 -5.14 -10.23
C ARG A 292 22.21 -4.39 -10.95
N ARG A 293 22.50 -3.76 -12.09
CA ARG A 293 21.47 -3.07 -12.91
C ARG A 293 20.41 -4.05 -13.43
N GLN A 294 20.82 -5.21 -13.94
CA GLN A 294 19.90 -6.23 -14.45
C GLN A 294 18.98 -6.78 -13.35
N THR A 295 19.52 -7.07 -12.16
CA THR A 295 18.72 -7.50 -11.00
C THR A 295 17.71 -6.43 -10.57
N GLN A 296 18.10 -5.15 -10.58
CA GLN A 296 17.19 -4.05 -10.24
C GLN A 296 16.05 -3.91 -11.26
N VAL A 297 16.35 -3.99 -12.56
CA VAL A 297 15.34 -3.94 -13.63
C VAL A 297 14.35 -5.09 -13.51
N SER A 298 14.85 -6.33 -13.34
CA SER A 298 14.01 -7.52 -13.15
C SER A 298 13.11 -7.40 -11.91
N THR A 299 13.66 -6.90 -10.81
CA THR A 299 12.92 -6.68 -9.56
C THR A 299 11.80 -5.66 -9.76
N ARG A 300 12.09 -4.52 -10.40
CA ARG A 300 11.10 -3.48 -10.71
C ARG A 300 9.96 -4.01 -11.57
N GLN A 301 10.28 -4.72 -12.66
CA GLN A 301 9.28 -5.31 -13.55
C GLN A 301 8.39 -6.30 -12.80
N HIS A 302 8.98 -7.10 -11.91
CA HIS A 302 8.22 -8.05 -11.11
C HIS A 302 7.29 -7.37 -10.10
N LEU A 303 7.78 -6.36 -9.37
CA LEU A 303 6.95 -5.58 -8.45
C LEU A 303 5.79 -4.87 -9.18
N HIS A 304 6.07 -4.34 -10.37
CA HIS A 304 5.06 -3.72 -11.22
C HIS A 304 3.99 -4.76 -11.65
N LYS A 305 4.40 -5.97 -12.05
CA LYS A 305 3.49 -7.08 -12.36
C LYS A 305 2.61 -7.46 -11.16
N LEU A 306 3.17 -7.56 -9.96
CA LEU A 306 2.41 -7.84 -8.74
C LEU A 306 1.40 -6.73 -8.42
N THR A 307 1.76 -5.47 -8.66
CA THR A 307 0.84 -4.32 -8.51
C THR A 307 -0.36 -4.46 -9.44
N LEU A 308 -0.13 -4.72 -10.73
CA LEU A 308 -1.20 -4.94 -11.71
C LEU A 308 -2.09 -6.13 -11.32
N GLN A 309 -1.49 -7.25 -10.91
CA GLN A 309 -2.25 -8.42 -10.47
C GLN A 309 -3.14 -8.12 -9.26
N ASN A 310 -2.68 -7.30 -8.31
CA ASN A 310 -3.46 -6.85 -7.17
C ASN A 310 -4.66 -5.98 -7.61
N ILE A 311 -4.42 -4.99 -8.46
CA ILE A 311 -5.47 -4.13 -9.03
C ILE A 311 -6.52 -4.97 -9.77
N GLU A 312 -6.08 -5.92 -10.60
CA GLU A 312 -6.98 -6.77 -11.38
C GLU A 312 -7.78 -7.75 -10.53
N ALA A 313 -7.17 -8.30 -9.47
CA ALA A 313 -7.88 -9.13 -8.50
C ALA A 313 -9.02 -8.34 -7.83
N LYS A 314 -8.75 -7.10 -7.43
CA LYS A 314 -9.74 -6.22 -6.81
C LYS A 314 -10.88 -5.84 -7.75
N ILE A 315 -10.57 -5.47 -9.00
CA ILE A 315 -11.60 -5.21 -10.03
C ILE A 315 -12.50 -6.44 -10.22
N ARG A 316 -11.92 -7.65 -10.32
CA ARG A 316 -12.69 -8.88 -10.49
C ARG A 316 -13.60 -9.17 -9.29
N SER A 317 -13.08 -8.98 -8.07
CA SER A 317 -13.87 -9.15 -6.84
C SER A 317 -15.05 -8.18 -6.80
N LEU A 318 -14.81 -6.88 -7.01
CA LEU A 318 -15.87 -5.86 -7.00
C LEU A 318 -16.93 -6.11 -8.08
N LYS A 319 -16.53 -6.45 -9.31
CA LYS A 319 -17.48 -6.84 -10.37
C LYS A 319 -18.31 -8.07 -9.99
N SER A 320 -17.69 -9.07 -9.36
CA SER A 320 -18.39 -10.26 -8.93
C SER A 320 -19.35 -10.01 -7.76
N ARG A 321 -19.06 -9.02 -6.91
CA ARG A 321 -19.92 -8.62 -5.79
C ARG A 321 -21.09 -7.76 -6.24
N ASN A 322 -20.80 -6.78 -7.08
CA ASN A 322 -21.77 -5.80 -7.52
C ASN A 322 -22.52 -6.27 -8.78
N ARG A 323 -22.64 -7.59 -9.03
CA ARG A 323 -23.25 -8.14 -10.26
C ARG A 323 -24.65 -7.58 -10.54
N LEU A 324 -25.44 -7.30 -9.50
CA LEU A 324 -26.77 -6.69 -9.63
C LEU A 324 -26.71 -5.24 -10.16
N VAL A 325 -25.62 -4.53 -9.84
CA VAL A 325 -25.32 -3.20 -10.36
C VAL A 325 -24.82 -3.32 -11.81
N TRP A 326 -23.98 -4.31 -12.09
CA TRP A 326 -23.46 -4.69 -13.42
C TRP A 326 -24.45 -5.58 -14.19
N LYS A 327 -25.67 -5.09 -14.47
CA LYS A 327 -26.74 -5.88 -15.11
C LYS A 327 -26.36 -6.41 -16.50
N GLU A 328 -25.51 -5.69 -17.22
CA GLU A 328 -25.03 -6.08 -18.55
C GLU A 328 -23.51 -6.30 -18.54
N LYS A 329 -23.05 -7.35 -19.24
CA LYS A 329 -21.61 -7.63 -19.44
C LYS A 329 -20.83 -6.44 -20.01
N ARG A 330 -21.51 -5.50 -20.68
CA ARG A 330 -20.94 -4.31 -21.34
C ARG A 330 -21.35 -2.98 -20.70
N GLN A 331 -22.03 -2.98 -19.55
CA GLN A 331 -22.46 -1.73 -18.94
C GLN A 331 -21.25 -0.84 -18.66
N SER A 332 -21.26 0.38 -19.22
CA SER A 332 -20.16 1.31 -19.01
C SER A 332 -20.18 1.86 -17.58
N VAL A 333 -19.00 2.11 -17.02
CA VAL A 333 -18.84 2.75 -15.70
C VAL A 333 -19.61 4.07 -15.62
N ARG A 334 -19.70 4.82 -16.72
CA ARG A 334 -20.49 6.04 -16.84
C ARG A 334 -21.98 5.82 -16.53
N VAL A 335 -22.59 4.77 -17.07
CA VAL A 335 -24.02 4.47 -16.82
C VAL A 335 -24.24 4.12 -15.35
N LEU A 336 -23.28 3.46 -14.70
CA LEU A 336 -23.36 3.18 -13.27
C LEU A 336 -23.31 4.47 -12.44
N ILE A 337 -22.41 5.40 -12.78
CA ILE A 337 -22.30 6.69 -12.08
C ILE A 337 -23.60 7.49 -12.20
N ASN A 338 -24.17 7.62 -13.40
CA ASN A 338 -25.44 8.32 -13.60
C ASN A 338 -26.61 7.68 -12.84
N ARG A 339 -26.57 6.36 -12.60
CA ARG A 339 -27.58 5.66 -11.80
C ARG A 339 -27.40 5.92 -10.31
N ILE A 340 -26.16 5.98 -9.85
CA ILE A 340 -25.81 6.13 -8.44
C ILE A 340 -25.99 7.58 -7.96
N ILE A 341 -25.74 8.55 -8.84
CA ILE A 341 -25.87 9.98 -8.57
C ILE A 341 -26.91 10.53 -9.58
N PRO A 342 -28.21 10.35 -9.30
CA PRO A 342 -29.27 10.68 -10.26
C PRO A 342 -29.31 12.18 -10.60
N ASP A 343 -28.83 13.04 -9.69
CA ASP A 343 -28.82 14.49 -9.87
C ASP A 343 -27.72 14.98 -10.83
N VAL A 344 -26.83 14.09 -11.29
CA VAL A 344 -25.71 14.41 -12.17
C VAL A 344 -25.80 13.62 -13.47
N THR A 345 -26.20 14.30 -14.55
CA THR A 345 -26.17 13.72 -15.89
C THR A 345 -24.76 13.83 -16.47
N LEU A 346 -23.95 12.79 -16.30
CA LEU A 346 -22.62 12.76 -16.89
C LEU A 346 -22.68 12.41 -18.38
N THR A 347 -22.43 13.42 -19.21
CA THR A 347 -22.25 13.27 -20.66
C THR A 347 -21.03 12.40 -20.96
N LYS A 348 -20.92 11.90 -22.21
CA LYS A 348 -19.75 11.13 -22.64
C LYS A 348 -18.46 11.95 -22.47
N ASP A 349 -18.47 13.19 -22.93
CA ASP A 349 -17.29 14.07 -22.89
C ASP A 349 -16.94 14.50 -21.47
N GLY A 350 -17.95 14.72 -20.61
CA GLY A 350 -17.74 14.96 -19.19
C GLY A 350 -17.08 13.76 -18.49
N PHE A 351 -17.52 12.54 -18.81
CA PHE A 351 -16.90 11.32 -18.29
C PHE A 351 -15.45 11.15 -18.78
N GLU A 352 -15.16 11.35 -20.06
CA GLU A 352 -13.78 11.26 -20.57
C GLU A 352 -12.86 12.33 -19.97
N SER A 353 -13.38 13.54 -19.75
CA SER A 353 -12.66 14.62 -19.06
C SER A 353 -12.34 14.22 -17.61
N LEU A 354 -13.31 13.66 -16.89
CA LEU A 354 -13.14 13.12 -15.54
C LEU A 354 -12.10 12.00 -15.53
N VAL A 355 -12.20 11.01 -16.43
CA VAL A 355 -11.24 9.91 -16.53
C VAL A 355 -9.83 10.44 -16.78
N THR A 356 -9.66 11.39 -17.70
CA THR A 356 -8.37 12.01 -18.02
C THR A 356 -7.76 12.68 -16.79
N LEU A 357 -8.56 13.41 -16.03
CA LEU A 357 -8.13 14.05 -14.78
C LEU A 357 -7.66 13.02 -13.73
N LEU A 358 -8.46 11.97 -13.51
CA LEU A 358 -8.15 10.94 -12.53
C LEU A 358 -6.89 10.15 -12.95
N GLU A 359 -6.72 9.86 -14.24
CA GLU A 359 -5.50 9.23 -14.78
C GLU A 359 -4.26 10.10 -14.58
N LYS A 360 -4.34 11.41 -14.86
CA LYS A 360 -3.24 12.35 -14.63
C LYS A 360 -2.84 12.38 -13.14
N THR A 361 -3.83 12.42 -12.26
CA THR A 361 -3.61 12.40 -10.81
C THR A 361 -2.94 11.11 -10.35
N ALA A 362 -3.49 9.95 -10.74
CA ALA A 362 -2.91 8.65 -10.43
C ALA A 362 -1.49 8.50 -11.02
N GLY A 363 -1.26 9.00 -12.23
CA GLY A 363 0.03 9.00 -12.91
C GLY A 363 1.09 9.81 -12.19
N LEU A 364 0.74 10.99 -11.66
CA LEU A 364 1.66 11.79 -10.86
C LEU A 364 2.10 11.06 -9.58
N VAL A 365 1.12 10.52 -8.83
CA VAL A 365 1.41 9.77 -7.61
C VAL A 365 2.24 8.52 -7.94
N GLY A 366 1.83 7.76 -8.96
CA GLY A 366 2.50 6.54 -9.42
C GLY A 366 3.93 6.74 -9.92
N ALA A 367 4.19 7.89 -10.53
CA ALA A 367 5.53 8.29 -10.94
C ALA A 367 6.35 8.91 -9.79
N GLY A 368 5.85 8.86 -8.55
CA GLY A 368 6.59 9.24 -7.35
C GLY A 368 7.00 10.71 -7.35
N TYR A 369 6.18 11.57 -7.95
CA TYR A 369 6.35 13.01 -7.90
C TYR A 369 5.93 13.53 -6.51
N LEU A 370 6.71 14.45 -5.92
CA LEU A 370 6.31 15.20 -4.73
C LEU A 370 5.68 16.52 -5.19
N PRO A 371 4.49 16.88 -4.72
CA PRO A 371 4.01 18.24 -4.88
C PRO A 371 4.89 19.18 -4.06
N MET A 372 5.16 20.38 -4.58
CA MET A 372 5.89 21.39 -3.80
C MET A 372 5.05 21.83 -2.60
N ARG A 373 5.72 22.06 -1.45
CA ARG A 373 5.12 22.76 -0.32
C ARG A 373 5.00 24.25 -0.67
N ASN A 374 3.82 24.64 -1.14
CA ASN A 374 3.01 25.73 -0.57
C ASN A 374 1.80 25.98 -1.49
N ASP A 375 0.64 25.67 -0.92
CA ASP A 375 -0.69 26.21 -1.16
C ASP A 375 -1.49 25.88 -2.43
N THR A 376 -2.38 24.91 -2.21
CA THR A 376 -3.68 24.68 -2.84
C THR A 376 -3.80 24.08 -4.22
N TYR A 377 -4.89 23.33 -4.34
CA TYR A 377 -5.50 22.72 -5.51
C TYR A 377 -5.37 23.48 -6.85
N MET A 378 -5.42 24.82 -6.85
CA MET A 378 -5.20 25.62 -8.06
C MET A 378 -3.75 25.52 -8.58
N LEU A 379 -2.77 25.40 -7.68
CA LEU A 379 -1.38 25.09 -8.05
C LEU A 379 -1.18 23.63 -8.43
N PHE A 380 -2.11 22.71 -8.16
CA PHE A 380 -1.97 21.34 -8.69
C PHE A 380 -2.07 21.31 -10.21
N GLN A 381 -2.96 22.10 -10.80
CA GLN A 381 -3.06 22.26 -12.25
C GLN A 381 -1.83 22.98 -12.82
N THR A 382 -1.39 24.06 -12.17
CA THR A 382 -0.16 24.77 -12.54
C THR A 382 1.07 23.88 -12.41
N TYR A 383 1.14 23.04 -11.37
CA TYR A 383 2.19 22.05 -11.16
C TYR A 383 2.13 20.93 -12.20
N LEU A 384 0.94 20.44 -12.56
CA LEU A 384 0.76 19.47 -13.65
C LEU A 384 1.34 20.03 -14.95
N GLN A 385 1.10 21.30 -15.25
CA GLN A 385 1.65 21.98 -16.43
C GLN A 385 3.15 22.26 -16.30
N TRP A 386 3.61 22.71 -15.13
CA TRP A 386 5.01 23.04 -14.88
C TRP A 386 5.90 21.79 -14.82
N SER A 387 5.44 20.69 -14.22
CA SER A 387 6.18 19.42 -14.12
C SER A 387 6.31 18.72 -15.47
N GLN A 388 5.36 18.94 -16.38
CA GLN A 388 5.49 18.53 -17.78
C GLN A 388 6.63 19.28 -18.49
N LYS A 389 6.81 20.56 -18.16
CA LYS A 389 7.88 21.41 -18.72
C LYS A 389 9.25 21.20 -18.05
N ASN A 390 9.29 20.67 -16.81
CA ASN A 390 10.51 20.60 -15.98
C ASN A 390 10.75 19.21 -15.35
N PRO A 391 10.87 18.13 -16.14
CA PRO A 391 10.97 16.76 -15.63
C PRO A 391 12.24 16.49 -14.79
N ALA A 392 13.33 17.22 -15.03
CA ALA A 392 14.61 17.06 -14.35
C ALA A 392 14.58 17.54 -12.89
N PHE A 393 13.88 18.65 -12.61
CA PHE A 393 13.86 19.26 -11.27
C PHE A 393 13.13 18.37 -10.25
N VAL A 394 12.05 17.73 -10.66
CA VAL A 394 11.29 16.90 -9.72
C VAL A 394 12.05 15.59 -9.37
N ALA A 395 13.12 15.25 -10.09
CA ALA A 395 13.70 13.90 -10.12
C ALA A 395 14.54 13.46 -8.92
N GLN A 396 15.15 14.36 -8.13
CA GLN A 396 16.48 13.99 -7.64
C GLN A 396 16.71 13.69 -6.15
N LYS A 397 15.95 14.19 -5.16
CA LYS A 397 16.41 14.03 -3.74
C LYS A 397 15.60 13.11 -2.81
N HIS A 398 14.32 12.84 -3.08
CA HIS A 398 13.48 12.08 -2.13
C HIS A 398 12.55 11.03 -2.76
N ARG A 399 12.76 10.67 -4.04
CA ARG A 399 11.85 9.75 -4.72
C ARG A 399 12.08 8.29 -4.25
N PRO A 400 11.03 7.55 -3.84
CA PRO A 400 11.13 6.10 -3.66
C PRO A 400 11.61 5.47 -4.98
N LYS A 401 12.51 4.48 -4.95
CA LYS A 401 13.11 3.97 -6.20
C LYS A 401 12.21 2.98 -6.95
N HIS A 402 11.54 2.09 -6.22
CA HIS A 402 10.87 0.92 -6.82
C HIS A 402 9.44 0.69 -6.33
N LEU A 403 9.13 1.07 -5.08
CA LEU A 403 7.87 0.79 -4.41
C LEU A 403 7.37 2.05 -3.68
N LEU A 404 6.10 2.40 -3.89
CA LEU A 404 5.37 3.41 -3.14
C LEU A 404 4.69 2.75 -1.94
N ASN A 405 5.05 3.16 -0.73
CA ASN A 405 4.37 2.72 0.49
C ASN A 405 3.17 3.63 0.80
N ILE A 406 2.38 3.24 1.80
CA ILE A 406 1.17 4.00 2.15
C ILE A 406 1.50 5.41 2.64
N GLU A 407 2.55 5.57 3.43
CA GLU A 407 2.99 6.87 3.94
C GLU A 407 3.31 7.85 2.80
N TRP A 408 4.01 7.39 1.77
CA TRP A 408 4.32 8.21 0.59
C TRP A 408 3.05 8.70 -0.10
N VAL A 409 2.13 7.78 -0.40
CA VAL A 409 0.86 8.12 -1.05
C VAL A 409 0.05 9.08 -0.19
N PHE A 410 -0.03 8.83 1.12
CA PHE A 410 -0.72 9.71 2.06
C PHE A 410 -0.15 11.13 2.03
N ARG A 411 1.16 11.28 2.20
CA ARG A 411 1.82 12.61 2.18
C ARG A 411 1.59 13.35 0.88
N VAL A 412 1.73 12.66 -0.25
CA VAL A 412 1.50 13.27 -1.58
C VAL A 412 0.05 13.70 -1.70
N ILE A 413 -0.90 12.82 -1.42
CA ILE A 413 -2.31 13.13 -1.62
C ILE A 413 -2.81 14.22 -0.66
N GLU A 414 -2.47 14.18 0.62
CA GLU A 414 -2.92 15.20 1.58
C GLU A 414 -2.43 16.60 1.20
N GLN A 415 -1.29 16.70 0.49
CA GLN A 415 -0.82 17.96 -0.08
C GLN A 415 -1.58 18.35 -1.34
N LEU A 416 -1.95 17.39 -2.19
CA LEU A 416 -2.73 17.64 -3.40
C LEU A 416 -4.18 18.03 -3.10
N ILE A 417 -4.73 17.45 -2.04
CA ILE A 417 -6.17 17.46 -1.75
C ILE A 417 -6.37 17.65 -0.25
N PRO A 418 -6.31 18.89 0.27
CA PRO A 418 -6.56 19.16 1.68
C PRO A 418 -8.01 18.79 2.04
N ARG A 419 -8.16 17.83 2.96
CA ARG A 419 -9.45 17.31 3.36
C ARG A 419 -9.44 16.82 4.82
N LYS A 420 -10.62 16.47 5.33
CA LYS A 420 -10.79 15.83 6.64
C LYS A 420 -11.82 14.72 6.52
N THR A 421 -11.41 13.49 6.82
CA THR A 421 -12.33 12.36 7.03
C THR A 421 -12.98 12.48 8.40
N LEU A 422 -14.30 12.30 8.48
CA LEU A 422 -15.06 12.21 9.73
C LEU A 422 -15.25 10.74 10.15
N ALA A 423 -15.60 10.53 11.43
CA ALA A 423 -15.80 9.20 12.00
C ALA A 423 -16.85 8.35 11.28
N ASN A 424 -17.86 8.99 10.69
CA ASN A 424 -18.95 8.36 9.93
C ASN A 424 -18.59 8.09 8.45
N GLY A 425 -17.36 8.39 8.03
CA GLY A 425 -16.90 8.20 6.65
C GLY A 425 -17.17 9.38 5.72
N ASP A 426 -17.84 10.44 6.18
CA ASP A 426 -17.98 11.68 5.41
C ASP A 426 -16.62 12.36 5.23
N VAL A 427 -16.47 13.15 4.17
CA VAL A 427 -15.22 13.86 3.86
C VAL A 427 -15.50 15.34 3.64
N HIS A 428 -14.79 16.19 4.35
CA HIS A 428 -14.82 17.65 4.18
C HIS A 428 -13.63 18.08 3.34
N PHE A 429 -13.89 18.76 2.23
CA PHE A 429 -12.88 19.40 1.39
C PHE A 429 -12.85 20.89 1.69
N TYR A 430 -11.64 21.44 1.87
CA TYR A 430 -11.43 22.85 2.18
C TYR A 430 -10.89 23.56 0.93
N LEU A 431 -11.74 24.32 0.25
CA LEU A 431 -11.38 25.07 -0.95
C LEU A 431 -11.09 26.52 -0.55
N LEU A 432 -9.84 26.97 -0.75
CA LEU A 432 -9.48 28.37 -0.54
C LEU A 432 -10.09 29.24 -1.66
N LYS A 433 -10.73 30.34 -1.27
CA LYS A 433 -11.16 31.37 -2.21
C LYS A 433 -9.92 32.20 -2.61
N GLN A 434 -9.62 32.26 -3.91
CA GLN A 434 -8.38 32.82 -4.49
C GLN A 434 -7.99 34.25 -4.08
N ARG A 435 -8.87 35.02 -3.41
CA ARG A 435 -8.61 36.42 -3.04
C ARG A 435 -8.81 36.75 -1.57
N ASP A 436 -9.30 35.81 -0.76
CA ASP A 436 -9.72 36.14 0.60
C ASP A 436 -9.51 34.94 1.53
N GLN A 437 -8.39 34.93 2.25
CA GLN A 437 -8.01 33.85 3.18
C GLN A 437 -9.05 33.65 4.30
N LYS A 438 -9.96 34.60 4.50
CA LYS A 438 -11.00 34.55 5.53
C LYS A 438 -12.17 33.62 5.17
N ASN A 439 -12.36 33.29 3.89
CA ASN A 439 -13.53 32.55 3.41
C ASN A 439 -13.15 31.18 2.83
N THR A 440 -12.99 30.17 3.69
CA THR A 440 -12.78 28.77 3.26
C THR A 440 -14.13 28.13 2.93
N HIS A 441 -14.35 27.74 1.67
CA HIS A 441 -15.56 26.98 1.30
C HIS A 441 -15.36 25.51 1.63
N VAL A 442 -16.29 24.94 2.42
CA VAL A 442 -16.26 23.52 2.78
C VAL A 442 -17.23 22.74 1.90
N VAL A 443 -16.71 21.83 1.07
CA VAL A 443 -17.56 20.87 0.34
C VAL A 443 -17.63 19.58 1.14
N LYS A 444 -18.83 19.15 1.51
CA LYS A 444 -19.08 17.89 2.21
C LYS A 444 -19.43 16.79 1.21
N LEU A 445 -18.63 15.73 1.19
CA LEU A 445 -18.93 14.48 0.49
C LEU A 445 -19.47 13.47 1.49
N LEU A 446 -20.58 12.82 1.16
CA LEU A 446 -21.24 11.87 2.05
C LEU A 446 -20.62 10.48 1.90
N GLY A 447 -20.42 9.79 3.03
CA GLY A 447 -19.75 8.48 3.07
C GLY A 447 -20.40 7.44 2.16
N TYR A 448 -21.74 7.38 2.14
CA TYR A 448 -22.47 6.43 1.30
C TYR A 448 -22.33 6.71 -0.21
N GLN A 449 -22.21 7.99 -0.61
CA GLN A 449 -21.98 8.35 -2.02
C GLN A 449 -20.56 7.94 -2.44
N LEU A 450 -19.58 8.13 -1.55
CA LEU A 450 -18.21 7.68 -1.77
C LEU A 450 -18.14 6.15 -1.92
N ASP A 451 -18.84 5.41 -1.06
CA ASP A 451 -18.96 3.94 -1.18
C ASP A 451 -19.54 3.54 -2.54
N ALA A 452 -20.61 4.19 -2.95
CA ALA A 452 -21.23 3.89 -4.23
C ALA A 452 -20.29 4.18 -5.42
N VAL A 453 -19.52 5.28 -5.39
CA VAL A 453 -18.48 5.55 -6.40
C VAL A 453 -17.39 4.47 -6.39
N ARG A 454 -16.92 4.02 -5.22
CA ARG A 454 -15.94 2.93 -5.11
C ARG A 454 -16.45 1.62 -5.72
N ASP A 455 -17.72 1.33 -5.53
CA ASP A 455 -18.39 0.12 -6.02
C ASP A 455 -18.54 0.06 -7.54
N THR A 456 -18.43 1.20 -8.24
CA THR A 456 -18.39 1.25 -9.71
C THR A 456 -17.12 0.66 -10.33
N THR A 457 -16.11 0.33 -9.52
CA THR A 457 -14.74 -0.02 -9.95
C THR A 457 -13.99 1.07 -10.70
N LEU A 458 -14.56 2.27 -10.91
CA LEU A 458 -13.90 3.37 -11.62
C LEU A 458 -12.49 3.64 -11.09
N PRO A 459 -12.26 3.86 -9.77
CA PRO A 459 -10.94 4.23 -9.29
C PRO A 459 -9.89 3.13 -9.55
N TRP A 460 -10.27 1.86 -9.34
CA TRP A 460 -9.38 0.72 -9.64
C TRP A 460 -9.08 0.58 -11.13
N TRP A 461 -10.06 0.85 -11.99
CA TRP A 461 -9.88 0.85 -13.44
C TRP A 461 -8.93 1.97 -13.90
N ILE A 462 -9.01 3.16 -13.29
CA ILE A 462 -8.05 4.26 -13.51
C ILE A 462 -6.62 3.80 -13.17
N LEU A 463 -6.42 3.20 -11.98
CA LEU A 463 -5.11 2.66 -11.62
C LEU A 463 -4.61 1.62 -12.63
N LYS A 464 -5.49 0.71 -13.07
CA LYS A 464 -5.14 -0.32 -14.08
C LYS A 464 -4.67 0.32 -15.38
N ARG A 465 -5.40 1.30 -15.90
CA ARG A 465 -5.04 1.99 -17.17
C ARG A 465 -3.69 2.68 -17.04
N VAL A 466 -3.48 3.44 -15.97
CA VAL A 466 -2.22 4.17 -15.74
C VAL A 466 -1.02 3.22 -15.61
N TRP A 467 -1.13 2.16 -14.80
CA TRP A 467 -0.01 1.23 -14.62
C TRP A 467 0.25 0.38 -15.87
N LYS A 468 -0.79 -0.01 -16.62
CA LYS A 468 -0.61 -0.75 -17.88
C LYS A 468 0.02 0.13 -18.97
N LYS A 469 -0.40 1.39 -19.09
CA LYS A 469 0.10 2.35 -20.08
C LYS A 469 1.55 2.75 -19.81
N HIS A 470 1.96 2.79 -18.55
CA HIS A 470 3.27 3.28 -18.14
C HIS A 470 4.04 2.23 -17.31
N PRO A 471 4.81 1.33 -17.94
CA PRO A 471 5.68 0.37 -17.24
C PRO A 471 6.75 1.02 -16.34
N SER A 472 7.02 2.31 -16.56
CA SER A 472 7.89 3.13 -15.72
C SER A 472 7.25 3.54 -14.39
N MET A 473 5.95 3.32 -14.17
CA MET A 473 5.30 3.56 -12.88
C MET A 473 5.93 2.69 -11.79
N ARG A 474 6.08 3.27 -10.60
CA ARG A 474 6.57 2.53 -9.44
C ARG A 474 5.51 1.53 -9.00
N ALA A 475 5.95 0.42 -8.43
CA ALA A 475 5.01 -0.51 -7.83
C ALA A 475 4.27 0.16 -6.66
N LEU A 476 3.01 -0.22 -6.43
CA LEU A 476 2.25 0.22 -5.26
C LEU A 476 2.27 -0.91 -4.23
N GLY A 477 2.58 -0.59 -2.97
CA GLY A 477 2.22 -1.46 -1.86
C GLY A 477 0.70 -1.63 -1.79
N PRO A 478 0.17 -2.74 -1.26
CA PRO A 478 -1.27 -2.99 -1.24
C PRO A 478 -2.05 -1.88 -0.53
N PHE A 479 -1.53 -1.37 0.59
CA PHE A 479 -2.12 -0.25 1.31
C PHE A 479 -2.03 1.08 0.58
N ALA A 480 -0.93 1.30 -0.16
CA ALA A 480 -0.77 2.48 -1.00
C ALA A 480 -1.80 2.49 -2.13
N ALA A 481 -2.10 1.32 -2.72
CA ALA A 481 -3.13 1.17 -3.74
C ALA A 481 -4.54 1.43 -3.18
N GLU A 482 -4.90 0.83 -2.05
CA GLU A 482 -6.20 1.08 -1.39
C GLU A 482 -6.40 2.57 -1.07
N LEU A 483 -5.38 3.21 -0.48
CA LEU A 483 -5.43 4.63 -0.17
C LEU A 483 -5.52 5.49 -1.44
N LEU A 484 -4.74 5.20 -2.49
CA LEU A 484 -4.82 5.98 -3.73
C LEU A 484 -6.19 5.86 -4.40
N VAL A 485 -6.78 4.67 -4.40
CA VAL A 485 -8.14 4.41 -4.91
C VAL A 485 -9.16 5.21 -4.12
N GLU A 486 -9.08 5.20 -2.78
CA GLU A 486 -9.94 5.98 -1.90
C GLU A 486 -9.93 7.47 -2.31
N ARG A 487 -8.73 8.01 -2.52
CA ARG A 487 -8.55 9.42 -2.85
C ARG A 487 -9.02 9.76 -4.27
N ILE A 488 -8.87 8.83 -5.20
CA ILE A 488 -9.43 8.95 -6.56
C ILE A 488 -10.96 8.88 -6.54
N SER A 489 -11.59 8.08 -5.68
CA SER A 489 -13.05 8.11 -5.53
C SER A 489 -13.55 9.43 -4.95
N GLU A 490 -12.84 10.01 -3.99
CA GLU A 490 -13.21 11.32 -3.44
C GLU A 490 -13.10 12.42 -4.48
N LEU A 491 -12.02 12.43 -5.28
CA LEU A 491 -11.91 13.34 -6.42
C LEU A 491 -13.01 13.11 -7.45
N ALA A 492 -13.29 11.84 -7.79
CA ALA A 492 -14.34 11.54 -8.75
C ALA A 492 -15.66 12.15 -8.28
N LEU A 493 -16.05 11.93 -7.03
CA LEU A 493 -17.29 12.49 -6.47
C LEU A 493 -17.28 14.01 -6.35
N LEU A 494 -16.15 14.63 -6.00
CA LEU A 494 -16.04 16.09 -5.92
C LEU A 494 -16.33 16.79 -7.26
N PHE A 495 -16.01 16.13 -8.37
CA PHE A 495 -16.13 16.67 -9.73
C PHE A 495 -17.40 16.29 -10.48
N LEU A 496 -18.15 15.33 -9.97
CA LEU A 496 -19.51 15.01 -10.42
C LEU A 496 -20.45 16.07 -9.84
#